data_AF-A0A497QH69-F1
#
_entry.id   AF-A0A497QH69-F1
#
_cell.length_a   1.000
_cell.length_b   1.000
_cell.length_c   1.000
_cell.angle_alpha   90.00
_cell.angle_beta   90.00
_cell.angle_gamma   90.00
#
_symmetry.space_group_name_H-M   'P 1'
#
loop_
_entity.id
_entity.type
_entity.pdbx_description
1 polymer ?
#
loop_
_entity_poly.entity_id
_entity_poly.type
_entity_poly.pdbx_seq_one_letter_code
_entity_poly.pdbx_strand_id
1 'polypeptide(L)'
;MVEEHNALDLDYDRILLEDVFDSPDLRYVSLYMYIIRKELFQDLLDDDIIDQFETITSLDEPTVGDIKRICTIDFIKNLFQYRLITNLRSYSIFENKGNDVKIKFAKGLKLTHEDISESEEEVHIFFNENYLERLISPVIPEMTLSKIHGALERLRAMMCPRSSKMHALVHKYGDFYVIDDDFYYIIEDFGNPYQALRIELMIRAMSKKYKEIENNLDEVLNQFDKSIVKAPVMKKLKKAEEKGKKDYIKYLTEKSRKKTFPLKFRIQFPDNEVPDKYLEWRESLNNIIKLKLNFIEINNKMNELRAYYSGKNQKLTYIDFIQKSTYDEDNISEKIKNLLIEARNSLKEISEKLEKYPKKQMKLLNLDIERMIIEKGLDEEED
;
A
#
# COMPACT_ATOMS: atom_id res chain seq x y z
N MET A 1 -43.08 5.18 -15.31
CA MET A 1 -42.52 6.38 -15.97
C MET A 1 -41.05 6.36 -15.65
N VAL A 2 -40.17 6.24 -16.64
CA VAL A 2 -38.73 6.35 -16.43
C VAL A 2 -38.48 7.85 -16.35
N GLU A 3 -38.29 8.40 -15.15
CA GLU A 3 -37.83 9.77 -15.02
C GLU A 3 -36.52 9.90 -15.81
N GLU A 4 -36.42 10.91 -16.67
CA GLU A 4 -35.21 11.18 -17.42
C GLU A 4 -34.13 11.65 -16.45
N HIS A 5 -33.42 10.69 -15.86
CA HIS A 5 -32.28 10.90 -14.97
C HIS A 5 -31.17 11.66 -15.72
N ASN A 6 -31.13 12.99 -15.67
CA ASN A 6 -30.21 13.84 -16.45
C ASN A 6 -28.91 14.19 -15.72
N ALA A 7 -28.97 14.34 -14.39
CA ALA A 7 -27.83 14.68 -13.53
C ALA A 7 -27.26 13.42 -12.89
N LEU A 8 -26.03 13.49 -12.36
CA LEU A 8 -25.45 12.42 -11.55
C LEU A 8 -26.20 12.35 -10.23
N ASP A 9 -26.70 11.18 -9.85
CA ASP A 9 -27.46 10.99 -8.61
C ASP A 9 -26.98 9.74 -7.86
N LEU A 10 -26.80 9.86 -6.55
CA LEU A 10 -26.26 8.79 -5.72
C LEU A 10 -27.11 7.50 -5.78
N ASP A 11 -28.43 7.60 -5.67
CA ASP A 11 -29.31 6.43 -5.58
C ASP A 11 -29.45 5.72 -6.93
N TYR A 12 -29.49 6.49 -8.01
CA TYR A 12 -29.57 5.97 -9.38
C TYR A 12 -28.22 5.48 -9.91
N ASP A 13 -27.12 6.20 -9.64
CA ASP A 13 -25.77 5.91 -10.17
C ASP A 13 -24.87 5.16 -9.20
N ARG A 14 -25.38 4.67 -8.06
CA ARG A 14 -24.58 3.93 -7.08
C ARG A 14 -23.67 2.86 -7.69
N ILE A 15 -24.16 2.09 -8.66
CA ILE A 15 -23.37 1.02 -9.32
C ILE A 15 -22.19 1.61 -10.12
N LEU A 16 -22.41 2.74 -10.80
CA LEU A 16 -21.34 3.46 -11.51
C LEU A 16 -20.30 3.96 -10.50
N LEU A 17 -20.76 4.57 -9.41
CA LEU A 17 -19.90 5.10 -8.36
C LEU A 17 -19.12 3.96 -7.68
N GLU A 18 -19.75 2.81 -7.42
CA GLU A 18 -19.09 1.61 -6.89
C GLU A 18 -18.00 1.12 -7.85
N ASP A 19 -18.20 1.10 -9.18
CA ASP A 19 -17.14 0.77 -10.14
C ASP A 19 -15.96 1.76 -10.09
N VAL A 20 -16.26 3.05 -9.94
CA VAL A 20 -15.23 4.10 -9.76
C VAL A 20 -14.41 3.85 -8.51
N PHE A 21 -15.05 3.61 -7.37
CA PHE A 21 -14.35 3.48 -6.10
C PHE A 21 -13.75 2.09 -5.87
N ASP A 22 -14.27 1.02 -6.46
CA ASP A 22 -13.67 -0.31 -6.38
C ASP A 22 -12.49 -0.48 -7.37
N SER A 23 -12.43 0.34 -8.43
CA SER A 23 -11.26 0.44 -9.30
C SER A 23 -10.16 1.27 -8.63
N PRO A 24 -8.99 0.69 -8.27
CA PRO A 24 -7.95 1.43 -7.56
C PRO A 24 -7.46 2.67 -8.33
N ASP A 25 -7.30 2.54 -9.65
CA ASP A 25 -6.76 3.61 -10.48
C ASP A 25 -7.72 4.81 -10.56
N LEU A 26 -9.02 4.56 -10.76
CA LEU A 26 -10.05 5.60 -10.76
C LEU A 26 -10.19 6.22 -9.36
N ARG A 27 -10.34 5.36 -8.33
CA ARG A 27 -10.45 5.76 -6.93
C ARG A 27 -9.35 6.72 -6.52
N TYR A 28 -8.07 6.38 -6.75
CA TYR A 28 -6.98 7.23 -6.27
C TYR A 28 -6.96 8.57 -7.01
N VAL A 29 -7.24 8.61 -8.31
CA VAL A 29 -7.34 9.88 -9.04
C VAL A 29 -8.47 10.75 -8.47
N SER A 30 -9.69 10.21 -8.39
CA SER A 30 -10.85 10.91 -7.87
C SER A 30 -10.65 11.41 -6.45
N LEU A 31 -10.17 10.54 -5.54
CA LEU A 31 -9.97 10.90 -4.15
C LEU A 31 -8.88 11.94 -3.94
N TYR A 32 -7.78 11.91 -4.69
CA TYR A 32 -6.73 12.92 -4.53
C TYR A 32 -7.14 14.28 -5.11
N MET A 33 -7.95 14.31 -6.17
CA MET A 33 -8.56 15.56 -6.65
C MET A 33 -9.53 16.13 -5.61
N TYR A 34 -10.42 15.29 -5.06
CA TYR A 34 -11.32 15.66 -3.96
C TYR A 34 -10.57 16.17 -2.72
N ILE A 35 -9.56 15.44 -2.24
CA ILE A 35 -8.77 15.81 -1.05
C ILE A 35 -8.10 17.18 -1.25
N ILE A 36 -7.60 17.48 -2.45
CA ILE A 36 -6.99 18.78 -2.71
C ILE A 36 -8.04 19.90 -2.66
N ARG A 37 -9.19 19.73 -3.31
CA ARG A 37 -10.29 20.70 -3.20
C ARG A 37 -10.69 20.92 -1.75
N LYS A 38 -10.93 19.84 -1.01
CA LYS A 38 -11.41 19.90 0.37
C LYS A 38 -10.37 20.44 1.36
N GLU A 39 -9.15 19.92 1.35
CA GLU A 39 -8.18 20.15 2.44
C GLU A 39 -7.16 21.25 2.11
N LEU A 40 -6.76 21.40 0.84
CA LEU A 40 -5.83 22.47 0.45
C LEU A 40 -6.58 23.79 0.25
N PHE A 41 -7.74 23.74 -0.41
CA PHE A 41 -8.51 24.93 -0.80
C PHE A 41 -9.79 25.14 0.00
N GLN A 42 -10.08 24.31 1.01
CA GLN A 42 -11.28 24.44 1.84
C GLN A 42 -12.59 24.50 1.04
N ASP A 43 -12.67 23.68 -0.01
CA ASP A 43 -13.78 23.69 -0.97
C ASP A 43 -14.03 25.07 -1.61
N LEU A 44 -12.97 25.87 -1.72
CA LEU A 44 -13.00 27.21 -2.29
C LEU A 44 -13.91 28.20 -1.52
N LEU A 45 -14.19 27.91 -0.25
CA LEU A 45 -14.98 28.77 0.64
C LEU A 45 -14.14 29.82 1.38
N ASP A 46 -12.81 29.73 1.30
CA ASP A 46 -11.86 30.61 1.99
C ASP A 46 -11.06 31.43 0.96
N ASP A 47 -11.56 32.64 0.68
CA ASP A 47 -10.94 33.58 -0.26
C ASP A 47 -9.49 33.92 0.12
N ASP A 48 -9.16 33.97 1.42
CA ASP A 48 -7.78 34.25 1.86
C ASP A 48 -6.83 33.14 1.40
N ILE A 49 -7.28 31.88 1.32
CA ILE A 49 -6.46 30.75 0.83
C ILE A 49 -6.28 30.84 -0.68
N ILE A 50 -7.34 31.19 -1.41
CA ILE A 50 -7.30 31.40 -2.86
C ILE A 50 -6.30 32.51 -3.18
N ASP A 51 -6.44 33.67 -2.54
CA ASP A 51 -5.56 34.83 -2.68
C ASP A 51 -4.10 34.49 -2.34
N GLN A 52 -3.87 33.75 -1.25
CA GLN A 52 -2.54 33.28 -0.89
C GLN A 52 -1.91 32.43 -1.99
N PHE A 53 -2.68 31.48 -2.55
CA PHE A 53 -2.19 30.59 -3.60
C PHE A 53 -1.87 31.36 -4.90
N GLU A 54 -2.76 32.24 -5.33
CA GLU A 54 -2.58 33.03 -6.55
C GLU A 54 -1.43 34.03 -6.41
N THR A 55 -1.31 34.67 -5.25
CA THR A 55 -0.21 35.58 -4.96
C THR A 55 1.12 34.85 -5.02
N ILE A 56 1.29 33.68 -4.38
CA ILE A 56 2.60 32.99 -4.40
C ILE A 56 2.94 32.35 -5.75
N THR A 57 1.94 31.95 -6.53
CA THR A 57 2.15 31.30 -7.84
C THR A 57 2.35 32.30 -8.98
N SER A 58 1.95 33.56 -8.81
CA SER A 58 2.25 34.66 -9.74
C SER A 58 3.65 35.26 -9.57
N LEU A 59 4.34 34.98 -8.45
CA LEU A 59 5.73 35.39 -8.25
C LEU A 59 6.69 34.57 -9.12
N ASP A 60 7.57 35.25 -9.86
CA ASP A 60 8.57 34.60 -10.72
C ASP A 60 9.61 33.78 -9.91
N GLU A 61 10.13 34.36 -8.83
CA GLU A 61 11.16 33.73 -7.97
C GLU A 61 10.86 33.96 -6.48
N PRO A 62 9.77 33.38 -5.94
CA PRO A 62 9.39 33.56 -4.55
C PRO A 62 10.46 33.03 -3.61
N THR A 63 10.72 33.74 -2.51
CA THR A 63 11.69 33.32 -1.48
C THR A 63 10.98 32.78 -0.23
N VAL A 64 11.72 32.12 0.66
CA VAL A 64 11.20 31.72 1.99
C VAL A 64 10.59 32.91 2.73
N GLY A 65 11.20 34.09 2.64
CA GLY A 65 10.68 35.32 3.24
C GLY A 65 9.35 35.74 2.64
N ASP A 66 9.20 35.66 1.32
CA ASP A 66 7.93 35.97 0.64
C ASP A 66 6.82 35.01 1.09
N ILE A 67 7.09 33.71 1.09
CA ILE A 67 6.11 32.70 1.50
C ILE A 67 5.68 32.88 2.96
N LYS A 68 6.62 33.15 3.88
CA LYS A 68 6.28 33.41 5.29
C LYS A 68 5.48 34.70 5.51
N ARG A 69 5.63 35.69 4.63
CA ARG A 69 4.90 36.97 4.69
C ARG A 69 3.48 36.83 4.12
N ILE A 70 3.33 36.09 3.02
CA ILE A 70 2.08 35.98 2.28
C ILE A 70 1.18 34.91 2.90
N CYS A 71 1.74 33.75 3.24
CA CYS A 71 0.95 32.59 3.61
C CYS A 71 0.84 32.38 5.13
N THR A 72 -0.31 31.84 5.55
CA THR A 72 -0.48 31.31 6.90
C THR A 72 0.38 30.06 7.11
N ILE A 73 0.77 29.80 8.36
CA ILE A 73 1.60 28.65 8.71
C ILE A 73 0.94 27.34 8.26
N ASP A 74 -0.38 27.21 8.44
CA ASP A 74 -1.10 25.99 8.10
C ASP A 74 -1.21 25.80 6.59
N PHE A 75 -1.42 26.88 5.83
CA PHE A 75 -1.34 26.82 4.37
C PHE A 75 0.05 26.39 3.90
N ILE A 76 1.13 26.91 4.48
CA ILE A 76 2.51 26.47 4.14
C ILE A 76 2.71 24.98 4.43
N LYS A 77 2.20 24.46 5.55
CA LYS A 77 2.25 23.02 5.83
C LYS A 77 1.50 22.21 4.77
N ASN A 78 0.33 22.69 4.35
CA ASN A 78 -0.45 22.06 3.28
C ASN A 78 0.30 22.06 1.94
N LEU A 79 1.00 23.16 1.58
CA LEU A 79 1.85 23.20 0.39
C LEU A 79 2.93 22.11 0.40
N PHE A 80 3.48 21.75 1.57
CA PHE A 80 4.39 20.61 1.71
C PHE A 80 3.69 19.25 1.66
N GLN A 81 2.56 19.11 2.36
CA GLN A 81 1.76 17.88 2.38
C GLN A 81 1.33 17.47 0.97
N TYR A 82 0.88 18.44 0.16
CA TYR A 82 0.47 18.27 -1.23
C TYR A 82 1.59 18.56 -2.24
N ARG A 83 2.86 18.49 -1.78
CA ARG A 83 4.06 18.48 -2.65
C ARG A 83 4.12 19.60 -3.69
N LEU A 84 3.54 20.75 -3.37
CA LEU A 84 3.60 21.95 -4.21
C LEU A 84 4.99 22.56 -4.15
N ILE A 85 5.62 22.61 -2.98
CA ILE A 85 7.02 23.02 -2.87
C ILE A 85 7.92 21.84 -3.26
N THR A 86 8.77 22.03 -4.27
CA THR A 86 9.52 20.93 -4.92
C THR A 86 11.00 20.87 -4.55
N ASN A 87 11.60 22.00 -4.16
CA ASN A 87 13.03 22.10 -3.88
C ASN A 87 13.39 21.92 -2.40
N LEU A 88 12.39 21.85 -1.52
CA LEU A 88 12.54 21.58 -0.10
C LEU A 88 11.73 20.33 0.27
N ARG A 89 12.25 19.50 1.18
CA ARG A 89 11.64 18.20 1.49
C ARG A 89 10.55 18.25 2.57
N SER A 90 10.52 19.30 3.39
CA SER A 90 9.58 19.43 4.50
C SER A 90 9.45 20.85 5.00
N TYR A 91 8.35 21.12 5.69
CA TYR A 91 8.10 22.36 6.43
C TYR A 91 9.21 22.66 7.46
N SER A 92 9.65 21.66 8.22
CA SER A 92 10.74 21.84 9.20
C SER A 92 12.05 22.29 8.54
N ILE A 93 12.37 21.81 7.34
CA ILE A 93 13.54 22.30 6.60
C ILE A 93 13.32 23.74 6.16
N PHE A 94 12.12 24.07 5.68
CA PHE A 94 11.75 25.44 5.28
C PHE A 94 11.87 26.45 6.41
N GLU A 95 11.41 26.12 7.62
CA GLU A 95 11.51 27.01 8.77
C GLU A 95 12.96 27.38 9.10
N ASN A 96 13.87 26.42 8.97
CA ASN A 96 15.30 26.55 9.27
C ASN A 96 16.13 27.18 8.14
N LYS A 97 15.52 27.59 7.03
CA LYS A 97 16.21 28.23 5.90
C LYS A 97 16.23 29.75 6.04
N GLY A 98 17.27 30.36 5.48
CA GLY A 98 17.37 31.81 5.32
C GLY A 98 16.23 32.35 4.45
N ASN A 99 15.81 33.58 4.72
CA ASN A 99 14.67 34.21 4.04
C ASN A 99 14.91 34.42 2.54
N ASP A 100 16.16 34.49 2.10
CA ASP A 100 16.61 34.69 0.71
C ASP A 100 16.59 33.41 -0.15
N VAL A 101 16.31 32.26 0.45
CA VAL A 101 16.28 30.98 -0.27
C VAL A 101 15.07 30.95 -1.22
N LYS A 102 15.34 30.79 -2.52
CA LYS A 102 14.29 30.65 -3.55
C LYS A 102 13.46 29.39 -3.36
N ILE A 103 12.17 29.49 -3.59
CA ILE A 103 11.16 28.42 -3.55
C ILE A 103 10.75 28.09 -4.98
N LYS A 104 10.59 26.79 -5.26
CA LYS A 104 10.11 26.29 -6.56
C LYS A 104 8.80 25.56 -6.37
N PHE A 105 7.77 26.03 -7.06
CA PHE A 105 6.47 25.38 -7.08
C PHE A 105 6.38 24.29 -8.16
N ALA A 106 5.60 23.26 -7.86
CA ALA A 106 5.21 22.25 -8.83
C ALA A 106 4.31 22.89 -9.87
N LYS A 107 4.56 22.56 -11.14
CA LYS A 107 3.63 22.90 -12.23
C LYS A 107 2.49 21.89 -12.24
N GLY A 108 1.35 22.29 -12.78
CA GLY A 108 0.23 21.38 -13.03
C GLY A 108 -0.89 21.44 -11.99
N LEU A 109 -0.87 22.42 -11.09
CA LEU A 109 -2.04 22.83 -10.30
C LEU A 109 -2.27 24.32 -10.55
N LYS A 110 -3.49 24.71 -10.90
CA LYS A 110 -3.87 26.10 -11.12
C LYS A 110 -5.29 26.36 -10.64
N LEU A 111 -5.56 27.59 -10.23
CA LEU A 111 -6.90 28.12 -10.09
C LEU A 111 -7.24 28.90 -11.35
N THR A 112 -8.50 28.89 -11.75
CA THR A 112 -9.03 29.75 -12.80
C THR A 112 -10.42 30.17 -12.41
N HIS A 113 -10.72 31.42 -12.67
CA HIS A 113 -12.00 32.03 -12.40
C HIS A 113 -12.84 32.07 -13.67
N GLU A 114 -14.10 31.68 -13.56
CA GLU A 114 -15.10 31.78 -14.62
C GLU A 114 -16.22 32.72 -14.18
N ASP A 115 -16.44 33.77 -14.96
CA ASP A 115 -17.52 34.72 -14.72
C ASP A 115 -18.88 34.05 -15.05
N ILE A 116 -19.65 33.67 -14.03
CA ILE A 116 -21.02 33.17 -14.22
C ILE A 116 -21.97 34.36 -14.46
N SER A 117 -21.75 35.47 -13.75
CA SER A 117 -22.52 36.71 -13.89
C SER A 117 -21.70 37.94 -13.47
N GLU A 118 -22.28 39.15 -13.57
CA GLU A 118 -21.61 40.39 -13.12
C GLU A 118 -21.25 40.41 -11.62
N SER A 119 -21.79 39.48 -10.82
CA SER A 119 -21.56 39.39 -9.37
C SER A 119 -21.19 38.01 -8.86
N GLU A 120 -21.05 37.01 -9.74
CA GLU A 120 -20.73 35.63 -9.37
C GLU A 120 -19.57 35.13 -10.23
N GLU A 121 -18.47 34.80 -9.56
CA GLU A 121 -17.25 34.24 -10.12
C GLU A 121 -17.07 32.85 -9.51
N GLU A 122 -16.91 31.83 -10.35
CA GLU A 122 -16.65 30.46 -9.89
C GLU A 122 -15.18 30.13 -10.05
N VAL A 123 -14.58 29.64 -8.97
CA VAL A 123 -13.19 29.22 -8.98
C VAL A 123 -13.13 27.73 -9.26
N HIS A 124 -12.27 27.33 -10.19
CA HIS A 124 -12.06 25.91 -10.51
C HIS A 124 -10.60 25.51 -10.29
N ILE A 125 -10.40 24.28 -9.81
CA ILE A 125 -9.07 23.71 -9.56
C ILE A 125 -8.69 22.81 -10.73
N PHE A 126 -7.66 23.21 -11.47
CA PHE A 126 -7.15 22.51 -12.65
C PHE A 126 -5.93 21.65 -12.30
N PHE A 127 -6.02 20.36 -12.58
CA PHE A 127 -4.99 19.36 -12.35
C PHE A 127 -4.38 18.89 -13.67
N ASN A 128 -3.07 18.85 -13.78
CA ASN A 128 -2.36 18.12 -14.83
C ASN A 128 -1.94 16.73 -14.34
N GLU A 129 -1.85 15.78 -15.25
CA GLU A 129 -1.48 14.38 -14.99
C GLU A 129 -0.15 14.26 -14.24
N ASN A 130 0.85 15.07 -14.59
CA ASN A 130 2.18 15.06 -13.94
C ASN A 130 2.11 15.50 -12.47
N TYR A 131 1.18 16.40 -12.14
CA TYR A 131 1.00 16.85 -10.76
C TYR A 131 0.29 15.77 -9.93
N LEU A 132 -0.74 15.13 -10.48
CA LEU A 132 -1.38 13.97 -9.86
C LEU A 132 -0.39 12.81 -9.65
N GLU A 133 0.49 12.53 -10.62
CA GLU A 133 1.53 11.51 -10.44
C GLU A 133 2.47 11.87 -9.29
N ARG A 134 2.94 13.12 -9.24
CA ARG A 134 3.80 13.62 -8.15
C ARG A 134 3.19 13.40 -6.76
N LEU A 135 1.87 13.49 -6.65
CA LEU A 135 1.14 13.29 -5.41
C LEU A 135 0.95 11.82 -5.08
N ILE A 136 0.46 11.04 -6.06
CA ILE A 136 -0.05 9.69 -5.86
C ILE A 136 1.10 8.66 -5.87
N SER A 137 2.00 8.71 -6.85
CA SER A 137 3.07 7.71 -7.04
C SER A 137 3.97 7.47 -5.81
N PRO A 138 4.38 8.50 -5.04
CA PRO A 138 5.20 8.29 -3.86
C PRO A 138 4.53 7.46 -2.76
N VAL A 139 3.20 7.49 -2.72
CA VAL A 139 2.36 6.77 -1.76
C VAL A 139 1.90 5.43 -2.35
N ILE A 140 1.64 5.41 -3.65
CA ILE A 140 1.07 4.29 -4.41
C ILE A 140 1.94 4.08 -5.66
N PRO A 141 3.10 3.41 -5.52
CA PRO A 141 4.11 3.34 -6.59
C PRO A 141 3.64 2.69 -7.90
N GLU A 142 2.56 1.90 -7.86
CA GLU A 142 1.96 1.33 -9.05
C GLU A 142 1.13 2.32 -9.88
N MET A 143 0.83 3.53 -9.35
CA MET A 143 0.09 4.59 -10.03
C MET A 143 1.01 5.43 -10.91
N THR A 144 1.40 4.84 -12.04
CA THR A 144 2.20 5.49 -13.09
C THR A 144 1.39 6.55 -13.84
N LEU A 145 2.08 7.49 -14.51
CA LEU A 145 1.46 8.48 -15.40
C LEU A 145 0.46 7.86 -16.39
N SER A 146 0.80 6.71 -17.00
CA SER A 146 -0.09 6.02 -17.96
C SER A 146 -1.39 5.56 -17.32
N LYS A 147 -1.36 5.14 -16.05
CA LYS A 147 -2.58 4.74 -15.33
C LYS A 147 -3.42 5.94 -14.91
N ILE A 148 -2.76 7.02 -14.50
CA ILE A 148 -3.42 8.28 -14.17
C ILE A 148 -4.13 8.83 -15.41
N HIS A 149 -3.45 8.87 -16.55
CA HIS A 149 -4.05 9.22 -17.84
C HIS A 149 -5.26 8.34 -18.16
N GLY A 150 -5.10 7.01 -18.12
CA GLY A 150 -6.18 6.08 -18.41
C GLY A 150 -7.38 6.20 -17.45
N ALA A 151 -7.12 6.55 -16.19
CA ALA A 151 -8.15 6.80 -15.19
C ALA A 151 -8.92 8.10 -15.49
N LEU A 152 -8.20 9.21 -15.75
CA LEU A 152 -8.81 10.49 -16.10
C LEU A 152 -9.66 10.37 -17.38
N GLU A 153 -9.16 9.71 -18.41
CA GLU A 153 -9.91 9.52 -19.66
C GLU A 153 -11.16 8.65 -19.47
N ARG A 154 -11.14 7.67 -18.55
CA ARG A 154 -12.36 6.93 -18.16
C ARG A 154 -13.35 7.81 -17.38
N LEU A 155 -12.86 8.57 -16.39
CA LEU A 155 -13.71 9.43 -15.54
C LEU A 155 -14.46 10.49 -16.35
N ARG A 156 -13.92 10.93 -17.50
CA ARG A 156 -14.57 11.86 -18.43
C ARG A 156 -15.84 11.31 -19.09
N ALA A 157 -16.00 9.98 -19.14
CA ALA A 157 -17.02 9.34 -19.94
C ALA A 157 -17.48 8.02 -19.29
N MET A 158 -18.07 8.12 -18.09
CA MET A 158 -18.60 6.97 -17.37
C MET A 158 -20.03 6.69 -17.81
N MET A 159 -20.27 5.50 -18.38
CA MET A 159 -21.62 5.11 -18.76
C MET A 159 -22.42 4.64 -17.54
N CYS A 160 -23.60 5.23 -17.32
CA CYS A 160 -24.54 4.76 -16.32
C CYS A 160 -24.97 3.32 -16.65
N PRO A 161 -24.95 2.38 -15.70
CA PRO A 161 -25.45 1.02 -15.93
C PRO A 161 -26.99 0.95 -16.04
N ARG A 162 -27.69 1.91 -15.42
CA ARG A 162 -29.16 1.94 -15.33
C ARG A 162 -29.81 2.80 -16.41
N SER A 163 -29.05 3.69 -17.04
CA SER A 163 -29.51 4.56 -18.12
C SER A 163 -28.49 4.58 -19.26
N SER A 164 -28.88 4.96 -20.48
CA SER A 164 -27.91 5.11 -21.58
C SER A 164 -27.11 6.42 -21.51
N LYS A 165 -27.06 7.08 -20.35
CA LYS A 165 -26.37 8.37 -20.19
C LYS A 165 -24.91 8.19 -19.81
N MET A 166 -24.14 9.18 -20.21
CA MET A 166 -22.72 9.29 -19.93
C MET A 166 -22.53 10.43 -18.94
N HIS A 167 -21.93 10.12 -17.81
CA HIS A 167 -21.54 11.09 -16.79
C HIS A 167 -20.06 11.43 -16.95
N ALA A 168 -19.77 12.72 -17.01
CA ALA A 168 -18.40 13.21 -16.92
C ALA A 168 -18.15 13.54 -15.45
N LEU A 169 -17.39 12.69 -14.76
CA LEU A 169 -17.00 12.91 -13.36
C LEU A 169 -15.79 13.84 -13.24
N VAL A 170 -15.10 14.06 -14.36
CA VAL A 170 -13.97 14.95 -14.54
C VAL A 170 -14.07 15.59 -15.92
N HIS A 171 -13.83 16.89 -16.02
CA HIS A 171 -13.81 17.66 -17.26
C HIS A 171 -12.38 17.92 -17.72
N LYS A 172 -12.14 18.02 -19.03
CA LYS A 172 -10.81 18.25 -19.61
C LYS A 172 -10.75 19.56 -20.38
N TYR A 173 -9.76 20.38 -20.06
CA TYR A 173 -9.49 21.67 -20.66
C TYR A 173 -8.02 21.74 -21.09
N GLY A 174 -7.76 21.48 -22.37
CA GLY A 174 -6.39 21.32 -22.87
C GLY A 174 -5.66 20.18 -22.15
N ASP A 175 -4.57 20.51 -21.46
CA ASP A 175 -3.73 19.58 -20.69
C ASP A 175 -4.16 19.43 -19.22
N PHE A 176 -5.28 20.04 -18.83
CA PHE A 176 -5.75 20.05 -17.44
C PHE A 176 -7.11 19.40 -17.28
N TYR A 177 -7.38 18.97 -16.05
CA TYR A 177 -8.59 18.27 -15.64
C TYR A 177 -9.19 18.93 -14.41
N VAL A 178 -10.52 18.98 -14.33
CA VAL A 178 -11.28 19.57 -13.21
C VAL A 178 -12.27 18.51 -12.72
N ILE A 179 -12.37 18.33 -11.40
CA ILE A 179 -13.38 17.43 -10.83
C ILE A 179 -14.77 18.04 -11.03
N ASP A 180 -15.75 17.24 -11.43
CA ASP A 180 -17.13 17.70 -11.53
C ASP A 180 -17.72 17.97 -10.14
N ASP A 181 -18.53 19.03 -10.02
CA ASP A 181 -19.06 19.51 -8.74
C ASP A 181 -20.07 18.53 -8.13
N ASP A 182 -21.00 18.00 -8.95
CA ASP A 182 -21.95 16.99 -8.49
C ASP A 182 -21.19 15.76 -7.97
N PHE A 183 -20.16 15.33 -8.71
CA PHE A 183 -19.32 14.21 -8.27
C PHE A 183 -18.55 14.52 -6.98
N TYR A 184 -18.03 15.74 -6.82
CA TYR A 184 -17.36 16.17 -5.59
C TYR A 184 -18.29 16.10 -4.38
N TYR A 185 -19.50 16.65 -4.49
CA TYR A 185 -20.48 16.63 -3.39
C TYR A 185 -21.01 15.23 -3.10
N ILE A 186 -21.15 14.37 -4.12
CA ILE A 186 -21.45 12.95 -3.89
C ILE A 186 -20.33 12.26 -3.09
N ILE A 187 -19.06 12.60 -3.33
CA ILE A 187 -17.95 12.05 -2.54
C ILE A 187 -18.05 12.51 -1.08
N GLU A 188 -18.38 13.77 -0.84
CA GLU A 188 -18.61 14.33 0.50
C GLU A 188 -19.74 13.58 1.23
N ASP A 189 -20.83 13.26 0.53
CA ASP A 189 -21.99 12.54 1.09
C ASP A 189 -21.67 11.09 1.51
N PHE A 190 -20.59 10.50 1.00
CA PHE A 190 -20.12 9.19 1.49
C PHE A 190 -19.55 9.26 2.92
N GLY A 191 -19.18 10.44 3.41
CA GLY A 191 -18.52 10.64 4.69
C GLY A 191 -17.09 11.12 4.55
N ASN A 192 -16.14 10.47 5.23
CA ASN A 192 -14.73 10.85 5.30
C ASN A 192 -13.85 9.91 4.47
N PRO A 193 -13.69 10.15 3.15
CA PRO A 193 -12.85 9.30 2.30
C PRO A 193 -11.36 9.41 2.65
N TYR A 194 -10.91 10.50 3.26
CA TYR A 194 -9.52 10.66 3.71
C TYR A 194 -9.18 9.64 4.82
N GLN A 195 -10.09 9.42 5.76
CA GLN A 195 -9.93 8.39 6.80
C GLN A 195 -9.83 7.00 6.19
N ALA A 196 -10.73 6.64 5.26
CA ALA A 196 -10.71 5.36 4.57
C ALA A 196 -9.40 5.14 3.80
N LEU A 197 -8.95 6.15 3.03
CA LEU A 197 -7.69 6.11 2.31
C LEU A 197 -6.51 5.92 3.28
N ARG A 198 -6.49 6.64 4.41
CA ARG A 198 -5.44 6.51 5.43
C ARG A 198 -5.37 5.10 6.00
N ILE A 199 -6.52 4.46 6.28
CA ILE A 199 -6.58 3.07 6.74
C ILE A 199 -6.03 2.13 5.66
N GLU A 200 -6.45 2.30 4.40
CA GLU A 200 -5.93 1.53 3.26
C GLU A 200 -4.40 1.65 3.17
N LEU A 201 -3.85 2.86 3.27
CA LEU A 201 -2.41 3.10 3.22
C LEU A 201 -1.66 2.42 4.38
N MET A 202 -2.22 2.39 5.58
CA MET A 202 -1.65 1.64 6.71
C MET A 202 -1.60 0.13 6.42
N ILE A 203 -2.70 -0.44 5.90
CA ILE A 203 -2.77 -1.86 5.52
C ILE A 203 -1.75 -2.18 4.41
N ARG A 204 -1.59 -1.27 3.43
CA ARG A 204 -0.61 -1.41 2.34
C ARG A 204 0.83 -1.35 2.85
N ALA A 205 1.15 -0.40 3.73
CA ALA A 205 2.47 -0.30 4.35
C ALA A 205 2.82 -1.58 5.15
N MET A 206 1.85 -2.12 5.89
CA MET A 206 2.01 -3.38 6.61
C MET A 206 2.19 -4.57 5.65
N SER A 207 1.45 -4.61 4.55
CA SER A 207 1.60 -5.65 3.51
C SER A 207 2.99 -5.60 2.85
N LYS A 208 3.57 -4.40 2.68
CA LYS A 208 4.95 -4.24 2.19
C LYS A 208 5.96 -4.83 3.19
N LYS A 209 5.79 -4.52 4.48
CA LYS A 209 6.63 -5.09 5.55
C LYS A 209 6.49 -6.60 5.70
N TYR A 210 5.28 -7.12 5.54
CA TYR A 210 5.03 -8.56 5.46
C TYR A 210 5.87 -9.20 4.34
N LYS A 211 5.79 -8.69 3.10
CA LYS A 211 6.55 -9.25 1.97
C LYS A 211 8.07 -9.17 2.17
N GLU A 212 8.56 -8.11 2.80
CA GLU A 212 9.97 -7.94 3.14
C GLU A 212 10.47 -9.06 4.08
N ILE A 213 9.73 -9.31 5.17
CA ILE A 213 10.08 -10.38 6.12
C ILE A 213 9.91 -11.76 5.49
N GLU A 214 8.88 -11.95 4.65
CA GLU A 214 8.67 -13.20 3.91
C GLU A 214 9.87 -13.56 3.03
N ASN A 215 10.34 -12.58 2.25
CA ASN A 215 11.48 -12.74 1.38
C ASN A 215 12.74 -13.05 2.19
N ASN A 216 12.96 -12.37 3.32
CA ASN A 216 14.09 -12.65 4.20
C ASN A 216 14.05 -14.09 4.75
N LEU A 217 12.88 -14.59 5.17
CA LEU A 217 12.70 -15.98 5.59
C LEU A 217 13.04 -16.95 4.46
N ASP A 218 12.53 -16.70 3.25
CA ASP A 218 12.78 -17.55 2.09
C ASP A 218 14.26 -17.54 1.71
N GLU A 219 14.93 -16.39 1.77
CA GLU A 219 16.37 -16.28 1.52
C GLU A 219 17.21 -17.08 2.51
N VAL A 220 16.82 -17.10 3.79
CA VAL A 220 17.49 -17.89 4.83
C VAL A 220 17.24 -19.39 4.61
N LEU A 221 15.99 -19.81 4.37
CA LEU A 221 15.65 -21.21 4.05
C LEU A 221 16.38 -21.71 2.79
N ASN A 222 16.52 -20.84 1.79
CA ASN A 222 17.25 -21.13 0.56
C ASN A 222 18.76 -21.39 0.78
N GLN A 223 19.34 -21.02 1.93
CA GLN A 223 20.72 -21.41 2.27
C GLN A 223 20.83 -22.90 2.60
N PHE A 224 19.74 -23.53 3.03
CA PHE A 224 19.69 -24.96 3.29
C PHE A 224 19.36 -25.72 2.01
N ASP A 225 18.22 -25.41 1.37
CA ASP A 225 17.85 -25.98 0.09
C ASP A 225 16.69 -25.20 -0.56
N LYS A 226 16.81 -24.88 -1.85
CA LYS A 226 15.78 -24.10 -2.60
C LYS A 226 14.43 -24.83 -2.72
N SER A 227 14.39 -26.14 -2.54
CA SER A 227 13.14 -26.90 -2.60
C SER A 227 12.24 -26.69 -1.38
N ILE A 228 12.80 -26.27 -0.24
CA ILE A 228 12.05 -26.10 1.02
C ILE A 228 10.90 -25.10 0.85
N VAL A 229 11.19 -23.96 0.21
CA VAL A 229 10.20 -22.88 0.00
C VAL A 229 9.17 -23.19 -1.08
N LYS A 230 9.32 -24.30 -1.82
CA LYS A 230 8.37 -24.66 -2.89
C LYS A 230 7.03 -25.09 -2.29
N ALA A 231 5.94 -24.71 -2.95
CA ALA A 231 4.57 -24.99 -2.51
C ALA A 231 4.29 -26.48 -2.14
N PRO A 232 4.78 -27.50 -2.87
CA PRO A 232 4.57 -28.90 -2.48
C PRO A 232 5.22 -29.28 -1.15
N VAL A 233 6.39 -28.72 -0.84
CA VAL A 233 7.10 -28.97 0.42
C VAL A 233 6.41 -28.22 1.56
N MET A 234 6.06 -26.95 1.35
CA MET A 234 5.31 -26.16 2.34
C MET A 234 3.96 -26.81 2.70
N LYS A 235 3.25 -27.42 1.74
CA LYS A 235 2.04 -28.20 2.02
C LYS A 235 2.29 -29.40 2.93
N LYS A 236 3.44 -30.07 2.82
CA LYS A 236 3.82 -31.17 3.71
C LYS A 236 4.17 -30.67 5.10
N LEU A 237 4.89 -29.55 5.19
CA LEU A 237 5.26 -28.91 6.45
C LEU A 237 4.04 -28.47 7.27
N LYS A 238 3.04 -27.86 6.61
CA LYS A 238 1.74 -27.56 7.25
C LYS A 238 1.08 -28.81 7.85
N LYS A 239 1.00 -29.89 7.06
CA LYS A 239 0.47 -31.18 7.55
C LYS A 239 1.28 -31.79 8.70
N ALA A 240 2.56 -31.47 8.80
CA ALA A 240 3.40 -31.92 9.91
C ALA A 240 3.04 -31.18 11.20
N GLU A 241 2.88 -29.86 11.10
CA GLU A 241 2.47 -28.98 12.20
C GLU A 241 1.05 -29.31 12.70
N GLU A 242 0.09 -29.49 11.79
CA GLU A 242 -1.27 -29.96 12.12
C GLU A 242 -1.28 -31.29 12.89
N LYS A 243 -0.27 -32.14 12.67
CA LYS A 243 -0.08 -33.44 13.36
C LYS A 243 0.78 -33.34 14.62
N GLY A 244 1.11 -32.12 15.06
CA GLY A 244 1.94 -31.86 16.24
C GLY A 244 3.39 -32.33 16.10
N LYS A 245 3.91 -32.48 14.87
CA LYS A 245 5.31 -32.89 14.65
C LYS A 245 6.24 -31.72 14.91
N LYS A 246 7.25 -31.94 15.75
CA LYS A 246 8.29 -30.95 16.09
C LYS A 246 9.53 -31.05 15.20
N ASP A 247 9.74 -32.21 14.58
CA ASP A 247 10.89 -32.49 13.73
C ASP A 247 10.47 -32.55 12.26
N TYR A 248 10.49 -31.39 11.64
CA TYR A 248 10.02 -31.18 10.28
C TYR A 248 10.92 -31.86 9.25
N ILE A 249 12.23 -31.90 9.50
CA ILE A 249 13.21 -32.55 8.62
C ILE A 249 12.93 -34.04 8.51
N LYS A 250 12.76 -34.73 9.64
CA LYS A 250 12.41 -36.16 9.66
C LYS A 250 11.07 -36.42 8.97
N TYR A 251 10.06 -35.59 9.24
CA TYR A 251 8.77 -35.75 8.56
C TYR A 251 8.88 -35.56 7.04
N LEU A 252 9.66 -34.57 6.60
CA LEU A 252 9.89 -34.30 5.18
C LEU A 252 10.58 -35.46 4.48
N THR A 253 11.56 -36.09 5.13
CA THR A 253 12.30 -37.21 4.53
C THR A 253 11.45 -38.48 4.48
N GLU A 254 10.68 -38.79 5.53
CA GLU A 254 9.74 -39.91 5.57
C GLU A 254 8.59 -39.79 4.56
N LYS A 255 8.12 -38.56 4.29
CA LYS A 255 6.96 -38.29 3.42
C LYS A 255 7.34 -37.82 2.01
N SER A 256 8.61 -37.85 1.65
CA SER A 256 9.07 -37.49 0.30
C SER A 256 9.60 -38.69 -0.44
N ARG A 257 9.55 -38.64 -1.78
CA ARG A 257 10.14 -39.70 -2.60
C ARG A 257 11.65 -39.74 -2.31
N LYS A 258 12.25 -40.93 -2.44
CA LYS A 258 13.71 -41.05 -2.45
C LYS A 258 14.28 -40.04 -3.47
N LYS A 259 15.40 -39.40 -3.13
CA LYS A 259 16.10 -38.35 -3.91
C LYS A 259 15.40 -36.98 -4.08
N THR A 260 14.29 -36.68 -3.38
CA THR A 260 13.68 -35.31 -3.41
C THR A 260 14.52 -34.22 -2.73
N PHE A 261 15.16 -34.54 -1.61
CA PHE A 261 16.06 -33.66 -0.87
C PHE A 261 17.51 -34.16 -0.97
N PRO A 262 18.51 -33.26 -0.82
CA PRO A 262 19.92 -33.63 -0.74
C PRO A 262 20.20 -34.63 0.38
N LEU A 263 21.34 -35.33 0.27
CA LEU A 263 21.71 -36.39 1.19
C LEU A 263 21.76 -35.94 2.65
N LYS A 264 22.24 -34.72 2.92
CA LYS A 264 22.30 -34.11 4.27
C LYS A 264 20.99 -34.14 5.06
N PHE A 265 19.83 -34.24 4.39
CA PHE A 265 18.53 -34.36 5.06
C PHE A 265 18.21 -35.79 5.52
N ARG A 266 18.90 -36.80 4.98
CA ARG A 266 18.61 -38.23 5.18
C ARG A 266 19.65 -38.97 6.01
N ILE A 267 20.69 -38.28 6.45
CA ILE A 267 21.77 -38.93 7.19
C ILE A 267 21.25 -39.39 8.54
N GLN A 268 21.55 -40.64 8.84
CA GLN A 268 21.31 -41.25 10.13
C GLN A 268 22.67 -41.45 10.77
N PHE A 269 22.85 -40.81 11.93
CA PHE A 269 23.98 -41.06 12.81
C PHE A 269 23.51 -42.03 13.90
N PRO A 270 24.37 -42.92 14.40
CA PRO A 270 24.11 -43.64 15.64
C PRO A 270 23.79 -42.65 16.78
N ASP A 271 22.88 -43.00 17.69
CA ASP A 271 22.37 -42.09 18.73
C ASP A 271 23.46 -41.43 19.60
N ASN A 272 24.62 -42.08 19.74
CA ASN A 272 25.76 -41.60 20.54
C ASN A 272 26.85 -40.87 19.72
N GLU A 273 26.68 -40.70 18.41
CA GLU A 273 27.71 -40.16 17.50
C GLU A 273 27.22 -38.99 16.64
N VAL A 274 26.05 -38.42 16.96
CA VAL A 274 25.50 -37.28 16.22
C VAL A 274 26.41 -36.05 16.43
N PRO A 275 27.01 -35.48 15.37
CA PRO A 275 27.89 -34.32 15.52
C PRO A 275 27.11 -33.09 16.00
N ASP A 276 27.69 -32.33 16.94
CA ASP A 276 27.06 -31.10 17.49
C ASP A 276 26.63 -30.12 16.41
N LYS A 277 27.48 -29.92 15.39
CA LYS A 277 27.16 -29.07 14.23
C LYS A 277 25.92 -29.56 13.47
N TYR A 278 25.70 -30.87 13.38
CA TYR A 278 24.51 -31.43 12.72
C TYR A 278 23.25 -31.21 13.56
N LEU A 279 23.37 -31.34 14.89
CA LEU A 279 22.28 -31.00 15.80
C LEU A 279 21.92 -29.51 15.67
N GLU A 280 22.91 -28.62 15.67
CA GLU A 280 22.72 -27.17 15.48
C GLU A 280 22.08 -26.85 14.12
N TRP A 281 22.54 -27.49 13.04
CA TRP A 281 21.96 -27.36 11.69
C TRP A 281 20.49 -27.79 11.67
N ARG A 282 20.18 -28.96 12.24
CA ARG A 282 18.83 -29.53 12.27
C ARG A 282 17.89 -28.68 13.10
N GLU A 283 18.34 -28.24 14.28
CA GLU A 283 17.57 -27.38 15.18
C GLU A 283 17.29 -26.02 14.53
N SER A 284 18.32 -25.38 13.96
CA SER A 284 18.18 -24.09 13.27
C SER A 284 17.17 -24.18 12.13
N LEU A 285 17.29 -25.20 11.27
CA LEU A 285 16.35 -25.40 10.16
C LEU A 285 14.92 -25.68 10.64
N ASN A 286 14.73 -26.53 11.65
CA ASN A 286 13.40 -26.77 12.23
C ASN A 286 12.79 -25.50 12.82
N ASN A 287 13.59 -24.66 13.49
CA ASN A 287 13.14 -23.38 14.05
C ASN A 287 12.76 -22.38 12.95
N ILE A 288 13.57 -22.24 11.90
CA ILE A 288 13.28 -21.33 10.77
C ILE A 288 12.03 -21.83 10.00
N ILE A 289 11.86 -23.14 9.82
CA ILE A 289 10.63 -23.71 9.24
C ILE A 289 9.42 -23.35 10.10
N LYS A 290 9.52 -23.47 11.42
CA LYS A 290 8.44 -23.08 12.34
C LYS A 290 8.11 -21.59 12.20
N LEU A 291 9.11 -20.72 12.10
CA LEU A 291 8.88 -19.30 11.83
C LEU A 291 8.13 -19.08 10.51
N LYS A 292 8.53 -19.77 9.43
CA LYS A 292 7.86 -19.68 8.13
C LYS A 292 6.42 -20.19 8.19
N LEU A 293 6.13 -21.22 8.98
CA LEU A 293 4.78 -21.73 9.18
C LEU A 293 3.89 -20.75 9.96
N ASN A 294 4.38 -20.20 11.08
CA ASN A 294 3.69 -19.11 11.79
C ASN A 294 3.44 -17.90 10.88
N PHE A 295 4.37 -17.62 9.95
CA PHE A 295 4.24 -16.53 8.99
C PHE A 295 3.05 -16.68 8.03
N ILE A 296 2.58 -17.91 7.81
CA ILE A 296 1.41 -18.20 6.98
C ILE A 296 0.12 -17.78 7.69
N GLU A 297 0.03 -17.93 9.00
CA GLU A 297 -1.12 -17.46 9.77
C GLU A 297 -1.26 -15.94 9.70
N ILE A 298 -0.13 -15.22 9.75
CA ILE A 298 -0.11 -13.76 9.54
C ILE A 298 -0.63 -13.40 8.15
N ASN A 299 -0.33 -14.20 7.11
CA ASN A 299 -0.87 -13.97 5.77
C ASN A 299 -2.40 -13.94 5.75
N ASN A 300 -3.03 -14.85 6.51
CA ASN A 300 -4.49 -14.91 6.58
C ASN A 300 -5.05 -13.63 7.22
N LYS A 301 -4.42 -13.12 8.28
CA LYS A 301 -4.77 -11.82 8.89
C LYS A 301 -4.60 -10.67 7.90
N MET A 302 -3.52 -10.65 7.12
CA MET A 302 -3.29 -9.64 6.09
C MET A 302 -4.30 -9.71 4.94
N ASN A 303 -4.76 -10.91 4.58
CA ASN A 303 -5.84 -11.10 3.61
C ASN A 303 -7.17 -10.62 4.16
N GLU A 304 -7.45 -10.88 5.44
CA GLU A 304 -8.66 -10.39 6.11
C GLU A 304 -8.70 -8.86 6.18
N LEU A 305 -7.59 -8.21 6.52
CA LEU A 305 -7.48 -6.75 6.51
C LEU A 305 -7.79 -6.15 5.13
N ARG A 306 -7.22 -6.72 4.06
CA ARG A 306 -7.47 -6.25 2.69
C ARG A 306 -8.90 -6.49 2.23
N ALA A 307 -9.49 -7.61 2.65
CA ALA A 307 -10.85 -7.98 2.31
C ALA A 307 -11.89 -6.97 2.79
N TYR A 308 -11.59 -6.04 3.71
CA TYR A 308 -12.55 -4.99 4.07
C TYR A 308 -12.85 -4.01 2.94
N TYR A 309 -11.93 -3.78 2.00
CA TYR A 309 -12.10 -2.74 0.97
C TYR A 309 -11.64 -3.17 -0.43
N SER A 310 -11.06 -4.37 -0.58
CA SER A 310 -10.53 -4.82 -1.88
C SER A 310 -10.30 -6.33 -1.98
N GLY A 311 -10.13 -6.79 -3.22
CA GLY A 311 -9.68 -8.14 -3.54
C GLY A 311 -10.81 -9.14 -3.76
N LYS A 312 -10.45 -10.40 -4.08
CA LYS A 312 -11.43 -11.42 -4.49
C LYS A 312 -12.51 -11.73 -3.43
N ASN A 313 -12.19 -11.52 -2.16
CA ASN A 313 -13.08 -11.78 -1.03
C ASN A 313 -13.53 -10.47 -0.35
N GLN A 314 -13.63 -9.39 -1.13
CA GLN A 314 -14.07 -8.08 -0.66
C GLN A 314 -15.41 -8.20 0.07
N LYS A 315 -15.46 -7.69 1.31
CA LYS A 315 -16.59 -7.75 2.23
C LYS A 315 -17.54 -6.56 2.08
N LEU A 316 -17.00 -5.40 1.66
CA LEU A 316 -17.71 -4.14 1.50
C LEU A 316 -17.26 -3.51 0.19
N THR A 317 -18.16 -2.86 -0.55
CA THR A 317 -17.73 -1.92 -1.61
C THR A 317 -16.87 -0.83 -0.99
N TYR A 318 -16.05 -0.16 -1.78
CA TYR A 318 -15.22 0.90 -1.22
C TYR A 318 -16.05 2.08 -0.68
N ILE A 319 -17.23 2.36 -1.27
CA ILE A 319 -18.18 3.34 -0.74
C ILE A 319 -18.67 2.93 0.66
N ASP A 320 -19.13 1.69 0.83
CA ASP A 320 -19.55 1.17 2.13
C ASP A 320 -18.40 1.21 3.14
N PHE A 321 -17.17 0.97 2.69
CA PHE A 321 -15.98 1.09 3.53
C PHE A 321 -15.75 2.54 4.00
N ILE A 322 -15.93 3.55 3.13
CA ILE A 322 -15.88 4.96 3.51
C ILE A 322 -16.95 5.25 4.57
N GLN A 323 -18.21 4.93 4.29
CA GLN A 323 -19.34 5.19 5.20
C GLN A 323 -19.13 4.56 6.58
N LYS A 324 -18.83 3.26 6.62
CA LYS A 324 -18.62 2.54 7.88
C LYS A 324 -17.40 3.04 8.64
N SER A 325 -16.31 3.38 7.96
CA SER A 325 -15.13 3.92 8.63
C SER A 325 -15.37 5.31 9.22
N THR A 326 -16.22 6.12 8.57
CA THR A 326 -16.55 7.48 8.99
C THR A 326 -17.33 7.50 10.29
N TYR A 327 -18.39 6.69 10.37
CA TYR A 327 -19.30 6.65 11.52
C TYR A 327 -18.94 5.56 12.54
N ASP A 328 -17.83 4.85 12.31
CA ASP A 328 -17.40 3.65 13.05
C ASP A 328 -18.53 2.60 13.21
N GLU A 329 -19.35 2.45 12.19
CA GLU A 329 -20.40 1.43 12.16
C GLU A 329 -19.81 0.03 12.34
N ASP A 330 -20.50 -0.81 13.08
CA ASP A 330 -20.06 -2.15 13.44
C ASP A 330 -18.69 -2.19 14.17
N ASN A 331 -18.21 -1.08 14.72
CA ASN A 331 -16.86 -0.90 15.29
C ASN A 331 -15.75 -1.29 14.29
N ILE A 332 -15.93 -0.98 13.00
CA ILE A 332 -15.01 -1.40 11.95
C ILE A 332 -13.60 -0.81 12.15
N SER A 333 -13.51 0.44 12.60
CA SER A 333 -12.22 1.12 12.80
C SER A 333 -11.44 0.46 13.93
N GLU A 334 -12.11 0.12 15.03
CA GLU A 334 -11.49 -0.58 16.16
C GLU A 334 -11.12 -2.02 15.80
N LYS A 335 -11.95 -2.74 15.03
CA LYS A 335 -11.62 -4.08 14.50
C LYS A 335 -10.37 -4.05 13.62
N ILE A 336 -10.29 -3.11 12.67
CA ILE A 336 -9.14 -2.97 11.78
C ILE A 336 -7.90 -2.58 12.59
N LYS A 337 -8.01 -1.64 13.52
CA LYS A 337 -6.91 -1.24 14.41
C LYS A 337 -6.38 -2.42 15.21
N ASN A 338 -7.24 -3.23 15.81
CA ASN A 338 -6.83 -4.40 16.57
C ASN A 338 -6.13 -5.45 15.69
N LEU A 339 -6.69 -5.74 14.50
CA LEU A 339 -6.06 -6.62 13.52
C LEU A 339 -4.68 -6.11 13.07
N LEU A 340 -4.54 -4.79 12.84
CA LEU A 340 -3.26 -4.16 12.51
C LEU A 340 -2.25 -4.29 13.66
N ILE A 341 -2.66 -4.05 14.91
CA ILE A 341 -1.78 -4.18 16.08
C ILE A 341 -1.33 -5.64 16.24
N GLU A 342 -2.24 -6.59 16.13
CA GLU A 342 -1.92 -8.02 16.21
C GLU A 342 -0.95 -8.46 15.11
N ALA A 343 -1.23 -8.07 13.86
CA ALA A 343 -0.38 -8.39 12.72
C ALA A 343 1.01 -7.74 12.88
N ARG A 344 1.08 -6.49 13.34
CA ARG A 344 2.34 -5.80 13.66
C ARG A 344 3.15 -6.53 14.72
N ASN A 345 2.52 -6.92 15.83
CA ASN A 345 3.19 -7.60 16.93
C ASN A 345 3.71 -8.97 16.49
N SER A 346 2.90 -9.71 15.72
CA SER A 346 3.29 -11.01 15.15
C SER A 346 4.46 -10.88 14.18
N LEU A 347 4.45 -9.86 13.31
CA LEU A 347 5.56 -9.57 12.40
C LEU A 347 6.84 -9.18 13.15
N LYS A 348 6.72 -8.37 14.20
CA LYS A 348 7.85 -7.96 15.04
C LYS A 348 8.48 -9.18 15.71
N GLU A 349 7.68 -10.05 16.32
CA GLU A 349 8.16 -11.27 16.97
C GLU A 349 8.91 -12.19 15.99
N ILE A 350 8.39 -12.38 14.77
CA ILE A 350 9.08 -13.19 13.77
C ILE A 350 10.37 -12.52 13.30
N SER A 351 10.37 -11.20 13.09
CA SER A 351 11.56 -10.45 12.71
C SER A 351 12.68 -10.62 13.76
N GLU A 352 12.37 -10.42 15.04
CA GLU A 352 13.33 -10.56 16.15
C GLU A 352 13.87 -12.00 16.28
N LYS A 353 13.01 -13.00 16.04
CA LYS A 353 13.46 -14.41 16.02
C LYS A 353 14.32 -14.72 14.79
N LEU A 354 14.03 -14.12 13.65
CA LEU A 354 14.79 -14.31 12.41
C LEU A 354 16.19 -13.70 12.49
N GLU A 355 16.37 -12.60 13.22
CA GLU A 355 17.69 -11.97 13.45
C GLU A 355 18.71 -12.92 14.09
N LYS A 356 18.24 -13.94 14.82
CA LYS A 356 19.08 -15.01 15.39
C LYS A 356 19.64 -15.98 14.35
N TYR A 357 19.16 -15.90 13.10
CA TYR A 357 19.58 -16.75 11.99
C TYR A 357 20.14 -15.94 10.80
N PRO A 358 21.27 -15.22 10.95
CA PRO A 358 21.87 -14.46 9.86
C PRO A 358 22.19 -15.35 8.66
N LYS A 359 21.81 -14.90 7.47
CA LYS A 359 22.00 -15.62 6.20
C LYS A 359 23.43 -16.16 6.01
N LYS A 360 24.45 -15.36 6.34
CA LYS A 360 25.86 -15.78 6.22
C LYS A 360 26.20 -16.93 7.16
N GLN A 361 25.73 -16.90 8.40
CA GLN A 361 25.98 -17.95 9.39
C GLN A 361 25.25 -19.24 8.98
N MET A 362 23.99 -19.14 8.56
CA MET A 362 23.22 -20.30 8.09
C MET A 362 23.84 -20.95 6.85
N LYS A 363 24.42 -20.15 5.94
CA LYS A 363 25.17 -20.66 4.79
C LYS A 363 26.42 -21.42 5.22
N LEU A 364 27.21 -20.88 6.15
CA LEU A 364 28.41 -21.53 6.67
C LEU A 364 28.06 -22.84 7.38
N LEU A 365 27.05 -22.82 8.26
CA LEU A 365 26.56 -24.00 8.95
C LEU A 365 26.12 -25.08 7.94
N ASN A 366 25.44 -24.70 6.86
CA ASN A 366 25.06 -25.65 5.83
C ASN A 366 26.26 -26.25 5.07
N LEU A 367 27.28 -25.44 4.74
CA LEU A 367 28.49 -25.90 4.07
C LEU A 367 29.34 -26.82 4.97
N ASP A 368 29.40 -26.53 6.27
CA ASP A 368 30.10 -27.38 7.24
C ASP A 368 29.50 -28.78 7.29
N ILE A 369 28.17 -28.89 7.21
CA ILE A 369 27.50 -30.19 7.12
C ILE A 369 27.83 -30.88 5.80
N GLU A 370 27.72 -30.20 4.67
CA GLU A 370 28.08 -30.79 3.37
C GLU A 370 29.51 -31.31 3.33
N ARG A 371 30.46 -30.55 3.89
CA ARG A 371 31.87 -30.95 4.00
C ARG A 371 32.05 -32.15 4.91
N MET A 372 31.40 -32.15 6.07
CA MET A 372 31.47 -33.26 7.03
C MET A 372 30.97 -34.58 6.42
N ILE A 373 29.94 -34.52 5.58
CA ILE A 373 29.37 -35.70 4.90
C ILE A 373 30.42 -36.33 3.98
N ILE A 374 31.08 -35.49 3.17
CA ILE A 374 32.13 -35.90 2.25
C ILE A 374 33.34 -36.45 3.03
N GLU A 375 33.79 -35.75 4.06
CA GLU A 375 34.97 -36.17 4.85
C GLU A 375 34.75 -37.49 5.60
N LYS A 376 33.50 -37.83 5.94
CA LYS A 376 33.15 -39.09 6.58
C LYS A 376 32.78 -40.21 5.60
N GLY A 377 32.84 -39.98 4.29
CA GLY A 377 32.42 -40.95 3.26
C GLY A 377 30.93 -41.33 3.36
N LEU A 378 30.11 -40.46 3.95
CA LEU A 378 28.67 -40.73 4.14
C LEU A 378 27.88 -40.49 2.84
N ASP A 379 28.54 -40.01 1.79
CA ASP A 379 28.03 -39.81 0.43
C ASP A 379 28.21 -41.00 -0.51
N GLU A 380 28.97 -42.01 -0.10
CA GLU A 380 29.05 -43.28 -0.81
C GLU A 380 27.76 -44.07 -0.54
N GLU A 381 26.86 -44.15 -1.54
CA GLU A 381 25.75 -45.12 -1.50
C GLU A 381 26.43 -46.52 -1.43
N GLU A 382 26.27 -47.26 -0.33
CA GLU A 382 26.57 -48.70 -0.31
C GLU A 382 25.83 -49.34 -1.51
N ASP A 383 26.58 -49.91 -2.45
CA ASP A 383 26.08 -50.64 -3.63
C ASP A 383 25.16 -51.81 -3.24
#